data_AF-A0A0F8EAK9-F1
#
_entry.id   AF-A0A0F8EAK9-F1
#
_cell.length_a   1.000
_cell.length_b   1.000
_cell.length_c   1.000
_cell.angle_alpha   90.00
_cell.angle_beta   90.00
_cell.angle_gamma   90.00
#
_symmetry.space_group_name_H-M   'P 1'
#
loop_
_entity.id
_entity.type
_entity.pdbx_description
1 polymer ?
#
loop_
_entity_poly.entity_id
_entity_poly.type
_entity_poly.pdbx_seq_one_letter_code
_entity_poly.pdbx_strand_id
1 'polypeptide(L)' 'MSRENIENRLLEELNFIKKQLGEIQEHMVDIDTLLTAEEKEIVSKSFENKKRGKLIKFKDL' A
#
# COMPACT_ATOMS: atom_id res chain seq x y z
N MET A 1 -5.50 -32.40 19.66
CA MET A 1 -4.91 -31.04 19.73
C MET A 1 -5.63 -30.29 20.82
N SER A 2 -4.94 -29.82 21.87
CA SER A 2 -5.56 -29.01 22.93
C SER A 2 -5.90 -27.61 22.40
N ARG A 3 -6.88 -26.95 23.01
CA ARG A 3 -7.22 -25.54 22.69
C ARG A 3 -6.02 -24.62 22.84
N GLU A 4 -5.25 -24.82 23.90
CA GLU A 4 -4.03 -24.09 24.21
C GLU A 4 -2.98 -24.22 23.09
N ASN A 5 -2.83 -25.40 22.48
CA ASN A 5 -1.94 -25.59 21.32
C ASN A 5 -2.43 -24.86 20.06
N ILE A 6 -3.74 -24.66 19.91
CA ILE A 6 -4.30 -23.92 18.77
C ILE A 6 -4.12 -22.42 19.00
N GLU A 7 -4.39 -21.93 20.21
CA GLU A 7 -4.22 -20.52 20.58
C GLU A 7 -2.75 -20.08 20.48
N ASN A 8 -1.81 -20.91 20.93
CA ASN A 8 -0.38 -20.64 20.80
C ASN A 8 0.06 -20.55 19.33
N ARG A 9 -0.40 -21.48 18.48
CA ARG A 9 -0.11 -21.43 17.03
C ARG A 9 -0.69 -20.18 16.36
N LEU A 10 -1.91 -19.78 16.74
CA LEU A 10 -2.53 -18.56 16.23
C LEU A 10 -1.74 -17.32 16.62
N LEU A 11 -1.26 -17.25 17.86
CA LEU A 11 -0.40 -16.17 18.35
C LEU A 11 0.93 -16.09 17.61
N GLU A 12 1.57 -17.24 17.35
CA GLU A 12 2.81 -17.32 16.57
C GLU A 12 2.61 -16.79 15.13
N GLU A 13 1.57 -17.25 14.44
CA GLU A 13 1.24 -16.81 13.08
C GLU A 13 0.91 -15.31 13.03
N LEU A 14 0.15 -14.79 14.00
CA LEU A 14 -0.16 -13.37 14.08
C LEU A 14 1.09 -12.51 14.31
N ASN A 15 2.00 -12.97 15.16
CA ASN A 15 3.28 -12.29 15.39
C ASN A 15 4.17 -12.31 14.13
N PHE A 16 4.16 -13.41 13.39
CA PHE A 16 4.87 -13.53 12.12
C PHE A 16 4.32 -12.54 11.08
N ILE A 17 3.00 -12.49 10.89
CA ILE A 17 2.35 -11.53 9.98
C ILE A 17 2.69 -10.09 10.38
N LYS A 18 2.62 -9.77 11.68
CA LYS A 18 2.96 -8.43 12.18
C LYS A 18 4.41 -8.05 11.87
N LYS A 19 5.34 -8.99 11.99
CA LYS A 19 6.75 -8.78 11.64
C LYS A 19 6.90 -8.50 10.14
N GLN A 20 6.28 -9.31 9.28
CA GLN A 20 6.33 -9.11 7.83
C GLN A 20 5.74 -7.77 7.40
N LEU A 21 4.64 -7.34 8.02
CA LEU A 21 4.06 -6.02 7.76
C LEU A 21 5.00 -4.88 8.17
N GLY A 22 5.74 -5.04 9.27
CA GLY A 22 6.77 -4.10 9.69
C GLY A 22 7.91 -4.00 8.68
N GLU A 23 8.43 -5.14 8.20
CA GLU A 23 9.49 -5.19 7.18
C GLU A 23 9.02 -4.59 5.85
N ILE A 24 7.78 -4.87 5.43
CA ILE A 24 7.17 -4.24 4.25
C ILE A 24 7.12 -2.73 4.46
N GLN A 25 6.63 -2.25 5.61
CA GLN A 25 6.54 -0.82 5.88
C GLN A 25 7.92 -0.13 5.92
N GLU A 26 8.94 -0.79 6.47
CA GLU A 26 10.31 -0.27 6.54
C GLU A 26 10.98 -0.19 5.16
N HIS A 27 10.67 -1.15 4.27
CA HIS A 27 11.22 -1.22 2.92
C HIS A 27 10.31 -0.63 1.84
N MET A 28 9.09 -0.25 2.19
CA MET A 28 8.24 0.57 1.35
C MET A 28 8.85 1.97 1.28
N VAL A 29 9.59 2.17 0.20
CA VAL A 29 10.15 3.46 -0.19
C VAL A 29 9.00 4.45 -0.34
N ASP A 30 9.08 5.59 0.35
CA ASP A 30 8.12 6.68 0.21
C ASP A 30 7.94 6.99 -1.28
N ILE A 31 6.70 6.98 -1.77
CA ILE A 31 6.42 7.27 -3.19
C ILE A 31 6.99 8.64 -3.60
N ASP A 32 7.13 9.55 -2.63
CA ASP A 32 7.77 10.86 -2.77
C ASP A 32 9.29 10.81 -3.07
N THR A 33 9.95 9.68 -2.83
CA THR A 33 11.38 9.46 -3.14
C THR A 33 11.61 8.70 -4.44
N LEU A 34 10.56 8.13 -5.06
CA LEU A 34 10.64 7.42 -6.33
C LEU A 34 10.28 8.29 -7.54
N LEU A 35 9.52 9.37 -7.32
CA LEU A 35 9.07 10.24 -8.41
C LEU A 35 10.08 11.36 -8.65
N THR A 36 10.50 11.51 -9.89
CA THR A 36 11.11 12.76 -10.37
C THR A 36 10.12 13.92 -10.21
N ALA A 37 10.63 15.16 -10.25
CA ALA A 37 9.79 16.35 -10.17
C ALA A 37 8.68 16.35 -11.23
N GLU A 38 8.98 15.87 -12.44
CA GLU A 38 8.02 15.74 -13.53
C GLU A 38 6.93 14.71 -13.22
N GLU A 39 7.30 13.51 -12.77
CA GLU A 39 6.34 12.46 -12.42
C GLU A 39 5.44 12.88 -11.26
N LYS A 40 5.98 13.58 -10.26
CA LYS A 40 5.20 14.16 -9.16
C LYS A 40 4.18 15.18 -9.64
N GLU A 41 4.55 16.00 -10.64
CA GLU A 41 3.63 16.95 -11.25
C GLU A 41 2.51 16.26 -12.04
N ILE A 42 2.83 15.20 -12.78
CA ILE A 42 1.83 14.38 -13.52
C ILE A 42 0.82 13.77 -12.54
N VAL A 43 1.30 13.16 -11.45
CA VAL A 43 0.44 12.58 -10.41
C VAL A 43 -0.44 13.67 -9.78
N SER A 44 0.14 14.83 -9.46
CA SER A 44 -0.62 15.96 -8.90
C SER A 44 -1.72 16.43 -9.85
N LYS A 45 -1.42 16.58 -11.15
CA LYS A 45 -2.41 16.92 -12.19
C LYS A 45 -3.51 15.86 -12.31
N SER A 46 -3.19 14.58 -12.12
CA SER A 46 -4.20 13.50 -12.13
C SER A 46 -5.21 13.67 -10.99
N PHE A 47 -4.77 14.05 -9.80
CA PHE A 47 -5.64 14.32 -8.66
C PHE A 47 -6.52 15.55 -8.90
N GLU A 48 -5.97 16.60 -9.50
CA GLU A 48 -6.76 17.77 -9.89
C GLU A 48 -7.82 17.44 -10.94
N ASN A 49 -7.46 16.66 -11.96
CA ASN A 49 -8.40 16.21 -12.98
C ASN A 49 -9.52 15.36 -12.38
N LYS A 50 -9.20 14.51 -11.40
CA LYS A 50 -10.21 13.80 -10.59
C LYS A 50 -11.16 14.75 -9.87
N LYS A 51 -10.62 15.73 -9.14
CA LYS A 51 -11.43 16.74 -8.43
C LYS A 51 -12.34 17.53 -9.38
N ARG A 52 -11.87 17.80 -10.60
CA ARG A 52 -12.60 18.54 -11.64
C ARG A 52 -13.52 17.67 -12.50
N GLY A 53 -13.62 16.37 -12.23
CA GLY A 53 -14.46 15.44 -13.01
C GLY A 53 -13.97 15.19 -14.44
N LYS A 54 -12.69 15.47 -14.73
CA LYS A 54 -12.08 15.36 -16.07
C LYS A 54 -11.43 14.01 -16.35
N LEU A 55 -11.65 13.01 -15.49
CA LEU A 55 -11.12 11.67 -15.73
C LEU A 55 -11.96 10.97 -16.80
N ILE A 56 -11.29 10.44 -17.81
CA ILE A 56 -11.89 9.49 -18.76
C ILE A 56 -11.69 8.07 -18.22
N LYS A 57 -12.64 7.17 -18.49
CA LYS A 57 -12.43 5.76 -18.15
C LYS A 57 -11.45 5.19 -19.15
N PHE A 58 -10.62 4.25 -18.71
CA PHE A 58 -9.62 3.63 -19.59
C PHE A 58 -10.23 2.97 -20.83
N LYS A 59 -11.45 2.42 -20.71
CA LYS A 59 -12.21 1.85 -21.83
C LYS A 59 -12.70 2.87 -22.87
N ASP A 60 -12.62 4.16 -22.55
CA ASP A 60 -13.06 5.28 -23.38
C ASP A 60 -11.85 6.06 -23.97
N LEU A 61 -10.62 5.53 -23.79
CA LEU A 61 -9.39 5.95 -24.50
C LEU A 61 -9.33 5.28 -25.88
#